data_AF-A0A6A3PP03-F1
#
_entry.id   AF-A0A6A3PP03-F1
#
_cell.length_a   1.000
_cell.length_b   1.000
_cell.length_c   1.000
_cell.angle_alpha   90.00
_cell.angle_beta   90.00
_cell.angle_gamma   90.00
#
_symmetry.space_group_name_H-M   'P 1'
#
loop_
_entity.id
_entity.type
_entity.pdbx_description
1 polymer ?
#
loop_
_entity_poly.entity_id
_entity_poly.type
_entity_poly.pdbx_seq_one_letter_code
_entity_poly.pdbx_strand_id
1 'polypeptide(L)'
;MSMEIYERFVMACPEAAKAVRLEKPLVCNGADGEPIEVKLIVNLHLKLTTAAGSVRIAKPVECLIIPGDSTEFLLGNDVLNMLGIDVSRQLDPLVANAMRDEREDEFDDIHEPQIGSSAGLDADVSAAVEKM
;
A
#
# COMPACT_ATOMS: atom_id res chain seq x y z
N MET A 1 14.51 8.57 2.61
CA MET A 1 15.67 7.73 2.22
C MET A 1 16.74 7.82 3.31
N SER A 2 17.67 6.88 3.43
CA SER A 2 18.80 6.97 4.37
C SER A 2 19.97 7.82 3.83
N MET A 3 20.94 8.11 4.70
CA MET A 3 22.18 8.80 4.31
C MET A 3 23.02 7.97 3.33
N GLU A 4 23.11 6.65 3.51
CA GLU A 4 23.86 5.76 2.62
C GLU A 4 23.31 5.80 1.18
N ILE A 5 21.99 5.76 1.03
CA ILE A 5 21.34 5.89 -0.29
C ILE A 5 21.65 7.25 -0.91
N TYR A 6 21.59 8.33 -0.13
CA TYR A 6 21.90 9.67 -0.60
C TYR A 6 23.35 9.77 -1.08
N GLU A 7 24.31 9.22 -0.34
CA GLU A 7 25.73 9.22 -0.74
C GLU A 7 25.94 8.46 -2.05
N ARG A 8 25.34 7.28 -2.18
CA ARG A 8 25.36 6.51 -3.43
C ARG A 8 24.74 7.29 -4.60
N PHE A 9 23.67 8.02 -4.35
CA PHE A 9 23.05 8.89 -5.34
C PHE A 9 23.98 10.03 -5.78
N VAL A 10 24.64 10.71 -4.84
CA VAL A 10 25.61 11.77 -5.15
C VAL A 10 26.83 11.23 -5.91
N MET A 11 27.29 10.02 -5.59
CA MET A 11 28.37 9.38 -6.35
C MET A 11 27.96 9.09 -7.80
N ALA A 12 26.72 8.68 -8.03
CA ALA A 12 26.20 8.40 -9.36
C ALA A 12 25.89 9.68 -10.17
N CYS A 13 25.49 10.76 -9.48
CA CYS A 13 25.13 12.05 -10.07
C CYS A 13 25.77 13.21 -9.29
N PRO A 14 27.07 13.51 -9.49
CA PRO A 14 27.78 14.55 -8.73
C PRO A 14 27.22 15.97 -8.89
N GLU A 15 26.53 16.23 -10.01
CA GLU A 15 25.84 17.48 -10.31
C GLU A 15 24.45 17.61 -9.67
N ALA A 16 23.98 16.57 -8.98
CA ALA A 16 22.67 16.58 -8.35
C ALA A 16 22.55 17.62 -7.23
N ALA A 17 21.31 17.99 -6.93
CA ALA A 17 21.00 18.89 -5.83
C ALA A 17 21.60 18.36 -4.51
N LYS A 18 22.35 19.22 -3.80
CA LYS A 18 22.94 18.88 -2.51
C LYS A 18 21.87 18.91 -1.42
N ALA A 19 22.02 18.02 -0.45
CA ALA A 19 21.23 18.05 0.76
C ALA A 19 21.43 19.38 1.52
N VAL A 20 20.32 19.89 2.05
CA VAL A 20 20.25 21.11 2.85
C VAL A 20 19.83 20.74 4.27
N ARG A 21 20.43 21.41 5.25
CA ARG A 21 20.06 21.24 6.66
C ARG A 21 18.83 22.08 6.98
N LEU A 22 17.85 21.46 7.62
CA LEU A 22 16.67 22.15 8.13
C LEU A 22 17.04 23.07 9.30
N GLU A 23 16.45 24.26 9.36
CA GLU A 23 16.61 25.19 10.50
C GLU A 23 16.05 24.59 11.78
N LYS A 24 14.88 23.94 11.68
CA LYS A 24 14.24 23.18 12.75
C LYS A 24 14.14 21.71 12.33
N PRO A 25 14.67 20.77 13.13
CA PRO A 25 14.52 19.34 12.85
C PRO A 25 13.06 18.92 12.77
N LEU A 26 12.75 18.04 11.82
CA LEU A 26 11.45 17.41 11.67
C LEU A 26 11.44 16.13 12.51
N VAL A 27 10.46 15.97 13.39
CA VAL A 27 10.30 14.74 14.19
C VAL A 27 9.19 13.90 13.57
N CYS A 28 9.53 12.68 13.19
CA CYS A 28 8.61 11.68 12.64
C CYS A 28 8.46 10.53 13.65
N ASN A 29 7.39 9.74 13.56
CA ASN A 29 7.28 8.53 14.37
C ASN A 29 7.72 7.32 13.54
N GLY A 30 8.62 6.51 14.10
CA GLY A 30 8.95 5.20 13.58
C GLY A 30 7.79 4.22 13.72
N ALA A 31 7.88 3.08 13.04
CA ALA A 31 6.89 2.01 13.15
C ALA A 31 6.88 1.36 14.55
N ASP A 32 7.99 1.48 15.29
CA ASP A 32 8.16 1.10 16.69
C ASP A 32 7.60 2.14 17.68
N GLY A 33 7.11 3.28 17.18
CA GLY A 33 6.64 4.41 18.00
C GLY A 33 7.76 5.32 18.49
N GLU A 34 9.03 5.00 18.22
CA GLU A 34 10.15 5.84 18.63
C GLU A 34 10.27 7.07 17.73
N PRO A 35 10.60 8.25 18.29
CA PRO A 35 10.73 9.47 17.51
C PRO A 35 12.01 9.45 16.67
N ILE A 36 11.88 9.77 15.39
CA ILE A 36 12.97 9.88 14.43
C ILE A 36 13.17 11.36 14.09
N GLU A 37 14.33 11.89 14.45
CA GLU A 37 14.71 13.28 14.19
C GLU A 37 15.42 13.41 12.84
N VAL A 38 14.75 14.05 11.88
CA VAL A 38 15.25 14.33 10.53
C VAL A 38 15.79 15.75 10.45
N LYS A 39 17.03 15.90 9.98
CA LYS A 39 17.74 17.20 9.92
C LYS A 39 18.12 17.63 8.51
N LEU A 40 18.04 16.72 7.54
CA LEU A 40 18.53 16.92 6.19
C LEU A 40 17.43 16.62 5.19
N ILE A 41 17.33 17.47 4.17
CA ILE A 41 16.40 17.32 3.04
C ILE A 41 17.14 17.51 1.72
N VAL A 42 16.60 16.94 0.66
CA VAL A 42 17.10 17.14 -0.71
C VAL A 42 15.94 17.18 -1.69
N ASN A 43 15.97 18.11 -2.65
CA ASN A 43 14.94 18.22 -3.67
C ASN A 43 15.32 17.41 -4.91
N LEU A 44 14.53 16.38 -5.24
CA LEU A 44 14.83 15.44 -6.32
C LEU A 44 13.71 15.34 -7.35
N HIS A 45 14.07 15.20 -8.62
CA HIS A 45 13.13 14.78 -9.64
C HIS A 45 12.97 13.26 -9.61
N LEU A 46 11.78 12.79 -9.24
CA LEU A 46 11.51 11.36 -9.13
C LEU A 46 10.95 10.81 -10.45
N LYS A 47 11.49 9.66 -10.86
CA LYS A 47 10.97 8.82 -11.93
C LYS A 47 10.72 7.43 -11.35
N LEU A 48 9.46 7.02 -11.36
CA LEU A 48 9.00 5.72 -10.90
C LEU A 48 8.83 4.81 -12.12
N THR A 49 9.21 3.55 -11.98
CA THR A 49 8.94 2.51 -12.97
C THR A 49 7.95 1.56 -12.35
N THR A 50 6.72 1.54 -12.86
CA THR A 50 5.65 0.65 -12.38
C THR A 50 5.32 -0.38 -13.46
N ALA A 51 4.53 -1.39 -13.10
CA ALA A 51 4.04 -2.38 -14.07
C ALA A 51 3.22 -1.77 -15.21
N ALA A 52 2.53 -0.64 -14.96
CA ALA A 52 1.76 0.08 -15.96
C ALA A 52 2.60 1.04 -16.82
N GLY A 53 3.90 1.18 -16.51
CA GLY A 53 4.82 2.05 -17.23
C GLY A 53 5.58 3.01 -16.31
N SER A 54 6.34 3.92 -16.93
CA SER A 54 7.12 4.90 -16.17
C SER A 54 6.33 6.17 -15.88
N VAL A 55 6.41 6.64 -14.65
CA VAL A 55 5.80 7.90 -14.20
C VAL A 55 6.89 8.87 -13.78
N ARG A 56 6.87 10.09 -14.32
CA ARG A 56 7.81 11.15 -13.96
C ARG A 56 7.07 12.25 -13.21
N ILE A 57 7.56 12.60 -12.03
CA ILE A 57 7.01 13.73 -11.26
C ILE A 57 7.59 15.02 -11.84
N ALA A 58 6.70 15.91 -12.28
CA ALA A 58 7.08 17.12 -13.01
C ALA A 58 7.88 18.11 -12.16
N LYS A 59 7.50 18.26 -10.88
CA LYS A 59 8.16 19.14 -9.92
C LYS A 59 9.17 18.35 -9.07
N PRO A 60 10.27 18.98 -8.62
CA PRO A 60 11.12 18.38 -7.60
C PRO A 60 10.30 18.06 -6.34
N VAL A 61 10.57 16.90 -5.75
CA VAL A 61 9.98 16.44 -4.50
C VAL A 61 11.00 16.62 -3.39
N GLU A 62 10.58 17.22 -2.28
CA GLU A 62 11.39 17.31 -1.07
C GLU A 62 11.51 15.92 -0.43
N CYS A 63 12.72 15.38 -0.41
CA CYS A 63 13.00 14.07 0.13
C CYS A 63 13.70 14.22 1.48
N LEU A 64 13.16 13.54 2.49
CA LEU A 64 13.76 13.46 3.82
C LEU A 64 14.93 12.48 3.84
N ILE A 65 16.06 12.90 4.41
CA ILE A 65 17.20 12.02 4.70
C ILE A 65 17.08 11.58 6.16
N ILE A 66 16.57 10.37 6.33
CA ILE A 66 16.25 9.75 7.61
C ILE A 66 17.53 9.12 8.17
N PRO A 67 17.86 9.35 9.46
CA PRO A 67 19.02 8.70 10.08
C PRO A 67 18.83 7.17 10.14
N GLY A 68 19.91 6.42 9.94
CA GLY A 68 19.92 4.96 9.91
C GLY A 68 20.58 4.40 8.65
N ASP A 69 20.55 3.08 8.54
CA ASP A 69 21.20 2.25 7.50
C ASP A 69 20.18 1.53 6.61
N SER A 70 18.91 1.92 6.67
CA SER A 70 17.89 1.37 5.76
C SER A 70 18.30 1.59 4.30
N THR A 71 18.19 0.54 3.50
CA THR A 71 18.48 0.58 2.06
C THR A 71 17.24 0.88 1.22
N GLU A 72 16.11 1.18 1.87
CA GLU A 72 14.83 1.40 1.22
C GLU A 72 14.52 2.89 1.00
N PHE A 73 13.80 3.17 -0.09
CA PHE A 73 13.24 4.47 -0.37
C PHE A 73 11.75 4.46 -0.05
N LEU A 74 11.35 5.21 0.98
CA LEU A 74 9.94 5.38 1.35
C LEU A 74 9.31 6.50 0.51
N LEU A 75 8.22 6.17 -0.18
CA LEU A 75 7.40 7.14 -0.88
C LEU A 75 6.30 7.63 0.06
N GLY A 76 6.29 8.94 0.35
CA GLY A 76 5.31 9.55 1.25
C GLY A 76 3.89 9.51 0.70
N ASN A 77 2.91 9.62 1.61
CA ASN A 77 1.49 9.66 1.26
C ASN A 77 1.13 10.86 0.37
N ASP A 78 1.83 11.98 0.51
CA ASP A 78 1.71 13.15 -0.34
C ASP A 78 1.99 12.82 -1.81
N VAL A 79 3.05 12.06 -2.09
CA VAL A 79 3.39 11.63 -3.44
C VAL A 79 2.45 10.53 -3.92
N LEU A 80 2.07 9.58 -3.08
CA LEU A 80 1.10 8.54 -3.42
C LEU A 80 -0.25 9.14 -3.84
N ASN A 81 -0.77 10.10 -3.06
CA ASN A 81 -2.00 10.81 -3.38
C ASN A 81 -1.87 11.62 -4.67
N MET A 82 -0.72 12.24 -4.93
CA MET A 82 -0.46 12.94 -6.19
C MET A 82 -0.53 11.99 -7.40
N LEU A 83 -0.18 10.72 -7.22
CA LEU A 83 -0.29 9.67 -8.23
C LEU A 83 -1.69 9.04 -8.31
N GLY A 84 -2.64 9.48 -7.47
CA GLY A 84 -3.99 8.91 -7.39
C GLY A 84 -4.02 7.57 -6.64
N ILE A 85 -2.99 7.24 -5.86
CA ILE A 85 -2.91 6.03 -5.05
C ILE A 85 -3.39 6.38 -3.64
N ASP A 86 -4.64 6.05 -3.34
CA ASP A 86 -5.23 6.18 -2.00
C ASP A 86 -5.13 4.84 -1.27
N VAL A 87 -4.11 4.71 -0.41
CA VAL A 87 -3.87 3.48 0.36
C VAL A 87 -4.91 3.31 1.48
N SER A 88 -5.45 4.41 2.03
CA SER A 88 -6.45 4.33 3.11
C SER A 88 -7.70 3.59 2.66
N ARG A 89 -8.25 3.95 1.50
CA ARG A 89 -9.40 3.23 0.91
C ARG A 89 -9.15 1.75 0.67
N GLN A 90 -7.90 1.37 0.39
CA GLN A 90 -7.53 -0.03 0.17
C GLN A 90 -7.34 -0.80 1.48
N LEU A 91 -7.03 -0.11 2.58
CA LEU A 91 -6.89 -0.69 3.91
C LEU A 91 -8.23 -0.75 4.67
N ASP A 92 -9.23 0.05 4.28
CA ASP A 92 -10.56 0.05 4.92
C ASP A 92 -11.18 -1.35 5.08
N PRO A 93 -11.14 -2.25 4.07
CA PRO A 93 -11.65 -3.62 4.23
C PRO A 93 -10.85 -4.45 5.25
N LEU A 94 -9.53 -4.20 5.38
CA LEU A 94 -8.66 -4.92 6.32
C LEU A 94 -8.94 -4.49 7.76
N VAL A 95 -9.19 -3.20 7.99
CA VAL A 95 -9.58 -2.67 9.31
C VAL A 95 -10.99 -3.11 9.66
N ALA A 96 -11.93 -3.08 8.72
CA ALA A 96 -13.28 -3.59 8.94
C ALA A 96 -13.27 -5.07 9.36
N ASN A 97 -12.44 -5.89 8.72
CA ASN A 97 -12.29 -7.31 9.08
C ASN A 97 -11.57 -7.52 10.42
N ALA A 98 -10.61 -6.67 10.79
CA ALA A 98 -9.92 -6.76 12.08
C ALA A 98 -10.81 -6.33 13.28
N MET A 99 -11.89 -5.59 13.03
CA MET A 99 -12.85 -5.12 14.04
C MET A 99 -14.09 -6.01 14.14
N ARG A 100 -14.22 -7.02 13.27
CA ARG A 100 -15.24 -8.07 13.40
C ARG A 100 -14.81 -9.00 14.53
N ASP A 101 -15.54 -8.96 15.63
CA ASP A 101 -15.43 -9.92 16.72
C ASP A 101 -15.65 -11.33 16.12
N GLU A 102 -14.81 -12.32 16.46
CA GLU A 102 -14.87 -13.71 15.96
C GLU A 102 -16.17 -14.46 16.37
N ARG A 103 -17.20 -13.73 16.79
CA ARG A 103 -18.49 -14.21 17.30
C ARG A 103 -19.70 -13.80 16.47
N GLU A 104 -19.50 -13.15 15.33
CA GLU A 104 -20.55 -13.06 14.31
C GLU A 104 -20.12 -13.90 13.12
N ASP A 105 -20.57 -15.15 13.13
CA ASP A 105 -20.54 -16.03 11.97
C ASP A 105 -21.36 -15.33 10.87
N GLU A 106 -20.69 -14.66 9.94
CA GLU A 106 -21.32 -13.90 8.84
C GLU A 106 -21.99 -14.84 7.81
N PHE A 107 -22.03 -16.15 8.10
CA PHE A 107 -22.69 -17.22 7.37
C PHE A 107 -23.81 -17.87 8.21
N ASP A 108 -24.55 -17.12 9.03
CA ASP A 108 -25.86 -17.60 9.50
C ASP A 108 -26.86 -17.44 8.32
N ASP A 109 -26.77 -18.40 7.40
CA ASP A 109 -27.36 -18.48 6.07
C ASP A 109 -28.91 -18.52 6.07
N ILE A 110 -29.55 -17.47 6.56
CA ILE A 110 -31.02 -17.33 6.50
C ILE A 110 -31.46 -16.59 5.22
N HIS A 111 -30.53 -15.96 4.49
CA HIS A 111 -30.83 -15.16 3.29
C HIS A 111 -29.93 -15.39 2.07
N GLU A 112 -29.28 -16.55 1.94
CA GLU A 112 -28.72 -16.90 0.63
C GLU A 112 -29.85 -17.01 -0.42
N PRO A 113 -29.80 -16.25 -1.53
CA PRO A 113 -30.75 -16.44 -2.62
C PRO A 113 -30.46 -17.82 -3.23
N GLN A 114 -31.40 -18.75 -3.09
CA GLN A 114 -31.27 -20.07 -3.68
C GLN A 114 -31.24 -19.97 -5.20
N ILE A 115 -30.03 -19.97 -5.78
CA ILE A 115 -29.82 -20.17 -7.21
C ILE A 115 -30.12 -21.64 -7.49
N GLY A 116 -31.40 -21.93 -7.75
CA GLY A 116 -31.85 -23.30 -7.99
C GLY A 116 -33.36 -23.49 -8.10
N SER A 117 -34.16 -22.42 -8.23
CA SER A 117 -35.58 -22.59 -8.55
C SER A 117 -35.79 -22.58 -10.06
N SER A 118 -35.74 -23.77 -10.67
CA SER A 118 -36.68 -24.25 -11.71
C SER A 118 -36.04 -25.32 -12.60
N ALA A 119 -36.45 -26.57 -12.38
CA ALA A 119 -36.95 -27.46 -13.44
C ALA A 119 -37.51 -28.71 -12.76
N GLY A 120 -38.74 -29.08 -13.13
CA GLY A 120 -39.51 -30.15 -12.50
C GLY A 120 -38.75 -31.47 -12.44
N LEU A 121 -38.87 -32.15 -11.30
CA LEU A 121 -38.46 -33.55 -11.14
C LEU A 121 -39.38 -34.39 -12.03
N ASP A 122 -38.92 -34.66 -13.25
CA ASP A 122 -39.59 -35.57 -14.16
C ASP A 122 -39.57 -36.98 -13.55
N ALA A 123 -40.71 -37.67 -13.63
CA ALA A 123 -41.00 -38.95 -12.97
C ALA A 123 -40.10 -40.13 -13.43
N ASP A 124 -39.07 -39.87 -14.23
CA ASP A 124 -38.20 -40.86 -14.88
C ASP A 124 -37.02 -41.31 -14.02
N VAL A 125 -36.66 -40.60 -12.94
CA VAL A 125 -35.51 -40.98 -12.09
C VAL A 125 -35.85 -42.16 -11.16
N SER A 126 -37.12 -42.31 -10.75
CA SER A 126 -37.50 -43.38 -9.81
C SER A 126 -37.57 -44.77 -10.44
N ALA A 127 -37.73 -44.86 -11.77
CA ALA A 127 -37.84 -46.15 -12.48
C ALA A 127 -36.48 -46.83 -12.70
N ALA A 128 -35.37 -46.10 -12.60
CA ALA A 128 -34.03 -46.65 -12.81
C ALA A 128 -33.48 -47.40 -11.58
N VAL A 129 -34.04 -47.17 -10.39
CA VAL A 129 -33.52 -47.74 -9.13
C VAL A 129 -34.10 -49.12 -8.81
N GLU A 130 -35.26 -49.49 -9.36
CA GLU A 130 -35.89 -50.81 -9.14
C GLU A 130 -35.38 -51.93 -10.07
N LYS A 131 -34.40 -51.64 -10.96
CA LYS A 131 -33.86 -52.63 -11.90
C LYS A 131 -32.40 -53.03 -11.65
N MET A 132 -31.88 -52.75 -10.46
CA MET A 132 -30.54 -53.20 -10.05
C MET A 132 -30.60 -54.25 -8.94
#